data_AF-A0A6C0KDT7-F1
#
_entry.id   AF-A0A6C0KDT7-F1
#
_cell.length_a   1.000
_cell.length_b   1.000
_cell.length_c   1.000
_cell.angle_alpha   90.00
_cell.angle_beta   90.00
_cell.angle_gamma   90.00
#
_symmetry.space_group_name_H-M   'P 1'
#
loop_
_entity.id
_entity.type
_entity.pdbx_description
1 polymer ?
#
loop_
_entity_poly.entity_id
_entity_poly.type
_entity_poly.pdbx_seq_one_letter_code
_entity_poly.pdbx_strand_id
1 'polypeptide(L)'
;MEKLAMTCKILYDKDWLDNIKLCKDGQVKPVIKYESIHDWMRKMNEFQVSLKHFLDEQLSNQAIFNELKANMDWLNDDHIFIKNFLKFMYDSCLTMTENKYKYWSLDNARVSTSAIKGALKGYYYSTEYIHRITKDKICNIIVSIIFSMFGTQDSYPGIFDKISYMKCFMCKKYKNEVVTIGPQGEEICLECCKQHV
;
A
#
# COMPACT_ATOMS: atom_id res chain seq x y z
N MET A 1 18.44 28.21 -8.28
CA MET A 1 18.24 28.04 -6.82
C MET A 1 17.22 26.96 -6.47
N GLU A 2 16.20 26.70 -7.29
CA GLU A 2 15.19 25.65 -7.05
C GLU A 2 15.75 24.22 -6.96
N LYS A 3 16.73 23.86 -7.82
CA LYS A 3 17.38 22.53 -7.76
C LYS A 3 18.14 22.28 -6.46
N LEU A 4 18.77 23.33 -5.88
CA LEU A 4 19.44 23.25 -4.58
C LEU A 4 18.44 23.12 -3.43
N ALA A 5 17.31 23.84 -3.49
CA ALA A 5 16.24 23.75 -2.49
C ALA A 5 15.59 22.35 -2.45
N MET A 6 15.38 21.70 -3.61
CA MET A 6 14.94 20.30 -3.68
C MET A 6 15.96 19.34 -3.07
N THR A 7 17.26 19.58 -3.31
CA THR A 7 18.34 18.74 -2.78
C THR A 7 18.45 18.85 -1.26
N CYS A 8 18.24 20.06 -0.70
CA CYS A 8 18.24 20.29 0.74
C CYS A 8 17.06 19.65 1.46
N LYS A 9 15.86 19.59 0.86
CA LYS A 9 14.67 18.99 1.48
C LYS A 9 14.83 17.47 1.71
N ILE A 10 15.59 16.79 0.85
CA ILE A 10 15.90 15.36 0.96
C ILE A 10 17.05 15.11 1.96
N LEU A 11 18.02 16.02 2.05
CA LEU A 11 19.17 15.91 2.97
C LEU A 11 18.86 16.20 4.44
N TYR A 12 17.74 16.87 4.74
CA TYR A 12 17.40 17.33 6.09
C TYR A 12 16.25 16.59 6.77
N ASP A 13 15.87 15.40 6.30
CA ASP A 13 14.96 14.55 7.07
C ASP A 13 15.77 13.82 8.15
N LYS A 14 16.17 14.57 9.19
CA LYS A 14 16.98 14.08 10.32
C LYS A 14 16.35 12.84 10.95
N ASP A 15 15.03 12.82 11.08
CA ASP A 15 14.29 11.66 11.58
C ASP A 15 14.52 10.42 10.71
N TRP A 16 14.59 10.56 9.38
CA TRP A 16 14.91 9.45 8.47
C TRP A 16 16.37 9.02 8.59
N LEU A 17 17.31 9.96 8.62
CA LEU A 17 18.75 9.66 8.77
C LEU A 17 19.05 8.93 10.08
N ASP A 18 18.44 9.36 11.18
CA ASP A 18 18.65 8.80 12.51
C ASP A 18 18.03 7.40 12.64
N ASN A 19 16.96 7.10 11.89
CA ASN A 19 16.21 5.84 12.02
C ASN A 19 16.39 4.87 10.84
N ILE A 20 17.21 5.17 9.84
CA ILE A 20 17.33 4.35 8.64
C ILE A 20 17.82 2.93 8.94
N LYS A 21 18.72 2.76 9.92
CA LYS A 21 19.25 1.45 10.32
C LYS A 21 18.18 0.62 11.03
N LEU A 22 17.41 1.25 11.92
CA LEU A 22 16.30 0.62 12.63
C LEU A 22 15.16 0.23 11.67
N CYS A 23 14.87 1.06 10.67
CA CYS A 23 13.91 0.74 9.62
C CYS A 23 14.39 -0.41 8.72
N LYS A 24 15.70 -0.44 8.40
CA LYS A 24 16.32 -1.56 7.66
C LYS A 24 16.24 -2.88 8.42
N ASP A 25 16.42 -2.83 9.74
CA ASP A 25 16.38 -4.00 10.62
C ASP A 25 14.95 -4.38 11.04
N GLY A 26 13.91 -3.71 10.49
CA GLY A 26 12.50 -3.96 10.80
C GLY A 26 12.07 -3.54 12.21
N GLN A 27 12.93 -2.86 12.96
CA GLN A 27 12.70 -2.45 14.35
C GLN A 27 11.76 -1.25 14.47
N VAL A 28 11.64 -0.43 13.42
CA VAL A 28 10.78 0.75 13.37
C VAL A 28 9.99 0.76 12.06
N LYS A 29 8.68 1.06 12.14
CA LYS A 29 7.83 1.24 10.97
C LYS A 29 8.10 2.60 10.32
N PRO A 30 8.01 2.72 8.98
CA PRO A 30 8.08 4.01 8.32
C PRO A 30 7.11 5.02 8.93
N VAL A 31 7.53 6.28 8.95
CA VAL A 31 6.69 7.41 9.33
C VAL A 31 6.60 8.32 8.12
N ILE A 32 5.42 8.40 7.52
CA ILE A 32 5.10 9.27 6.40
C ILE A 32 4.19 10.37 6.92
N LYS A 33 4.67 11.62 6.85
CA LYS A 33 3.94 12.78 7.33
C LYS A 33 3.08 13.32 6.18
N TYR A 34 1.78 13.34 6.38
CA TYR A 34 0.83 13.94 5.45
C TYR A 34 0.43 15.33 5.92
N GLU A 35 0.09 16.19 4.96
CA GLU A 35 -0.40 17.53 5.25
C GLU A 35 -1.81 17.51 5.84
N SER A 36 -2.63 16.56 5.39
CA SER A 36 -4.01 16.36 5.81
C SER A 36 -4.49 14.92 5.57
N ILE A 37 -5.63 14.55 6.14
CA ILE A 37 -6.36 13.34 5.81
C ILE A 37 -6.76 13.29 4.34
N HIS A 38 -7.08 14.46 3.76
CA HIS A 38 -7.45 14.56 2.34
C HIS A 38 -6.26 14.27 1.42
N ASP A 39 -5.06 14.74 1.77
CA ASP A 39 -3.84 14.39 1.04
C ASP A 39 -3.57 12.88 1.09
N TRP A 40 -3.73 12.27 2.26
CA TRP A 40 -3.61 10.82 2.40
C TRP A 40 -4.67 10.06 1.58
N MET A 41 -5.95 10.45 1.66
CA MET A 41 -7.04 9.84 0.88
C MET A 41 -6.78 9.95 -0.62
N ARG A 42 -6.25 11.09 -1.09
CA ARG A 42 -5.86 11.26 -2.49
C ARG A 42 -4.80 10.25 -2.91
N LYS A 43 -3.70 10.11 -2.15
CA LYS A 43 -2.64 9.14 -2.47
C LYS A 43 -3.17 7.70 -2.42
N MET A 44 -4.08 7.39 -1.49
CA MET A 44 -4.74 6.10 -1.45
C MET A 44 -5.59 5.84 -2.70
N ASN A 45 -6.38 6.81 -3.13
CA ASN A 45 -7.17 6.69 -4.35
C ASN A 45 -6.28 6.51 -5.58
N GLU A 46 -5.17 7.24 -5.68
CA GLU A 46 -4.17 7.08 -6.75
C GLU A 46 -3.59 5.66 -6.77
N PHE A 47 -3.27 5.10 -5.61
CA PHE A 47 -2.84 3.70 -5.49
C PHE A 47 -3.92 2.72 -5.97
N GLN A 48 -5.16 2.90 -5.55
CA GLN A 48 -6.29 2.04 -5.93
C GLN A 48 -6.53 2.06 -7.45
N VAL A 49 -6.53 3.25 -8.04
CA VAL A 49 -6.67 3.43 -9.49
C VAL A 49 -5.50 2.80 -10.24
N SER A 50 -4.27 2.99 -9.76
CA SER A 50 -3.08 2.40 -10.36
C SER A 50 -3.09 0.88 -10.33
N LEU A 51 -3.54 0.27 -9.23
CA LEU A 51 -3.72 -1.18 -9.13
C LEU A 51 -4.73 -1.68 -10.16
N LYS A 52 -5.88 -1.00 -10.29
CA LYS A 52 -6.92 -1.39 -11.23
C LYS A 52 -6.40 -1.33 -12.67
N HIS A 53 -5.74 -0.25 -13.05
CA HIS A 53 -5.11 -0.11 -14.36
C HIS A 53 -4.06 -1.19 -14.63
N PHE A 54 -3.18 -1.46 -13.67
CA PHE A 54 -2.20 -2.53 -13.77
C PHE A 54 -2.87 -3.87 -14.05
N LEU A 55 -3.92 -4.23 -13.29
CA LEU A 55 -4.61 -5.50 -13.47
C LEU A 55 -5.30 -5.59 -14.82
N ASP A 56 -5.95 -4.51 -15.26
CA ASP A 56 -6.62 -4.48 -16.56
C ASP A 56 -5.62 -4.64 -17.70
N GLU A 57 -4.45 -4.00 -17.62
CA GLU A 57 -3.37 -4.16 -18.60
C GLU A 57 -2.83 -5.59 -18.63
N GLN A 58 -2.45 -6.13 -17.46
CA GLN A 58 -1.84 -7.46 -17.37
C GLN A 58 -2.81 -8.57 -17.76
N LEU A 59 -4.07 -8.51 -17.33
CA LEU A 59 -5.07 -9.54 -17.60
C LEU A 59 -5.65 -9.41 -19.01
N SER A 60 -5.62 -8.23 -19.63
CA SER A 60 -5.99 -8.07 -21.05
C SER A 60 -4.99 -8.73 -21.99
N ASN A 61 -3.71 -8.81 -21.60
CA ASN A 61 -2.71 -9.57 -22.33
C ASN A 61 -3.02 -11.08 -22.26
N GLN A 62 -3.42 -11.65 -23.40
CA GLN A 62 -3.88 -13.03 -23.46
C GLN A 62 -2.78 -14.05 -23.12
N ALA A 63 -1.51 -13.76 -23.45
CA ALA A 63 -0.40 -14.65 -23.12
C ALA A 63 -0.20 -14.73 -21.61
N ILE A 64 -0.15 -13.57 -20.94
CA ILE A 64 0.01 -13.47 -19.48
C ILE A 64 -1.18 -14.13 -18.78
N PHE A 65 -2.41 -13.85 -19.23
CA PHE A 65 -3.61 -14.44 -18.64
C PHE A 65 -3.65 -15.97 -18.79
N ASN A 66 -3.31 -16.49 -19.98
CA ASN A 66 -3.30 -17.93 -20.21
C ASN A 66 -2.21 -18.62 -19.38
N GLU A 67 -1.01 -18.04 -19.28
CA GLU A 67 0.07 -18.53 -18.42
C GLU A 67 -0.38 -18.56 -16.95
N LEU A 68 -0.94 -17.46 -16.45
CA LEU A 68 -1.43 -17.35 -15.08
C LEU A 68 -2.49 -18.43 -14.80
N LYS A 69 -3.46 -18.59 -15.71
CA LYS A 69 -4.55 -19.55 -15.58
C LYS A 69 -4.06 -21.01 -15.60
N ALA A 70 -3.09 -21.33 -16.44
CA ALA A 70 -2.54 -22.67 -16.57
C ALA A 70 -1.70 -23.10 -15.35
N ASN A 71 -1.14 -22.13 -14.61
CA ASN A 71 -0.19 -22.40 -13.51
C ASN A 71 -0.71 -21.97 -12.13
N MET A 72 -2.01 -21.73 -11.96
CA MET A 72 -2.55 -21.23 -10.68
C MET A 72 -2.27 -22.14 -9.47
N ASP A 73 -2.16 -23.46 -9.69
CA ASP A 73 -1.83 -24.45 -8.67
C ASP A 73 -0.35 -24.41 -8.22
N TRP A 74 0.53 -23.86 -9.06
CA TRP A 74 1.96 -23.74 -8.83
C TRP A 74 2.51 -22.33 -9.16
N LEU A 75 1.82 -21.27 -8.72
CA LEU A 75 2.35 -19.91 -8.89
C LEU A 75 3.64 -19.71 -8.07
N ASN A 76 4.67 -19.25 -8.76
CA ASN A 76 5.97 -18.92 -8.21
C ASN A 76 6.48 -17.59 -8.79
N ASP A 77 7.62 -17.13 -8.28
CA ASP A 77 8.19 -15.81 -8.62
C ASP A 77 8.73 -15.73 -10.05
N ASP A 78 8.73 -16.84 -10.81
CA ASP A 78 9.19 -16.86 -12.20
C ASP A 78 8.12 -16.53 -13.22
N HIS A 79 6.85 -16.67 -12.86
CA HIS A 79 5.72 -16.39 -13.75
C HIS A 79 5.62 -14.90 -14.06
N ILE A 80 5.29 -14.57 -15.32
CA ILE A 80 5.34 -13.19 -15.82
C ILE A 80 4.44 -12.27 -15.00
N PHE A 81 3.19 -12.71 -14.74
CA PHE A 81 2.25 -11.94 -13.93
C PHE A 81 2.79 -11.65 -12.53
N ILE A 82 3.40 -12.65 -11.88
CA ILE A 82 3.92 -12.54 -10.51
C ILE A 82 5.13 -11.59 -10.46
N LYS A 83 6.05 -11.68 -11.43
CA LYS A 83 7.18 -10.74 -11.57
C LYS A 83 6.70 -9.30 -11.71
N ASN A 84 5.74 -9.09 -12.61
CA ASN A 84 5.19 -7.76 -12.87
C ASN A 84 4.44 -7.22 -11.66
N PHE A 85 3.68 -8.07 -10.96
CA PHE A 85 2.95 -7.69 -9.76
C PHE A 85 3.89 -7.32 -8.60
N LEU A 86 4.95 -8.10 -8.37
CA LEU A 86 5.95 -7.78 -7.36
C LEU A 86 6.59 -6.42 -7.62
N LYS A 87 6.96 -6.15 -8.88
CA LYS A 87 7.52 -4.85 -9.27
C LYS A 87 6.51 -3.72 -9.06
N PHE A 88 5.28 -3.88 -9.54
CA PHE A 88 4.21 -2.90 -9.34
C PHE A 88 4.00 -2.57 -7.86
N MET A 89 3.92 -3.58 -7.01
CA MET A 89 3.72 -3.39 -5.56
C MET A 89 4.92 -2.70 -4.91
N TYR A 90 6.14 -3.05 -5.32
CA TYR A 90 7.36 -2.40 -4.85
C TYR A 90 7.36 -0.91 -5.20
N ASP A 91 7.12 -0.58 -6.47
CA ASP A 91 7.10 0.79 -6.97
C ASP A 91 5.98 1.62 -6.32
N SER A 92 4.81 1.01 -6.12
CA SER A 92 3.67 1.63 -5.43
C SER A 92 3.97 1.92 -3.96
N CYS A 93 4.52 0.95 -3.23
CA CYS A 93 4.93 1.13 -1.84
C CYS A 93 6.06 2.16 -1.72
N LEU A 94 6.98 2.19 -2.68
CA LEU A 94 8.07 3.15 -2.70
C LEU A 94 7.54 4.58 -2.93
N THR A 95 6.58 4.73 -3.84
CA THR A 95 5.89 6.00 -4.10
C THR A 95 5.13 6.50 -2.88
N MET A 96 4.34 5.63 -2.22
CA MET A 96 3.61 5.96 -1.00
C MET A 96 4.53 6.39 0.14
N THR A 97 5.74 5.84 0.17
CA THR A 97 6.75 6.17 1.16
C THR A 97 7.73 7.25 0.73
N GLU A 98 7.37 8.05 -0.28
CA GLU A 98 8.16 9.17 -0.82
C GLU A 98 9.58 8.77 -1.25
N ASN A 99 9.75 7.54 -1.72
CA ASN A 99 11.02 6.95 -2.12
C ASN A 99 12.05 6.77 -0.99
N LYS A 100 11.64 6.87 0.27
CA LYS A 100 12.55 6.84 1.44
C LYS A 100 12.81 5.43 1.98
N TYR A 101 11.88 4.48 1.83
CA TYR A 101 11.88 3.22 2.58
C TYR A 101 11.96 1.96 1.71
N LYS A 102 12.99 1.86 0.86
CA LYS A 102 13.17 0.78 -0.14
C LYS A 102 13.03 -0.65 0.40
N TYR A 103 13.66 -0.97 1.53
CA TYR A 103 13.62 -2.33 2.09
C TYR A 103 12.23 -2.68 2.59
N TRP A 104 11.60 -1.77 3.34
CA TRP A 104 10.22 -1.93 3.77
C TRP A 104 9.26 -2.06 2.58
N SER A 105 9.45 -1.27 1.51
CA SER A 105 8.64 -1.37 0.30
C SER A 105 8.80 -2.74 -0.38
N LEU A 106 10.03 -3.27 -0.45
CA LEU A 106 10.30 -4.59 -1.02
C LEU A 106 9.69 -5.71 -0.19
N ASP A 107 9.80 -5.64 1.13
CA ASP A 107 9.24 -6.65 2.02
C ASP A 107 7.72 -6.69 1.93
N ASN A 108 7.05 -5.53 1.95
CA ASN A 108 5.61 -5.47 1.80
C ASN A 108 5.15 -5.92 0.40
N ALA A 109 5.92 -5.62 -0.65
CA ALA A 109 5.64 -6.14 -1.99
C ALA A 109 5.75 -7.67 -2.07
N ARG A 110 6.73 -8.27 -1.37
CA ARG A 110 6.87 -9.73 -1.27
C ARG A 110 5.73 -10.38 -0.49
N VAL A 111 5.34 -9.77 0.63
CA VAL A 111 4.21 -10.24 1.45
C VAL A 111 2.91 -10.17 0.65
N SER A 112 2.63 -9.07 -0.03
CA SER A 112 1.43 -8.93 -0.86
C SER A 112 1.42 -9.92 -2.02
N THR A 113 2.56 -10.09 -2.69
CA THR A 113 2.70 -11.06 -3.78
C THR A 113 2.46 -12.48 -3.30
N SER A 114 2.95 -12.83 -2.12
CA SER A 114 2.73 -14.14 -1.50
C SER A 114 1.27 -14.36 -1.14
N ALA A 115 0.59 -13.34 -0.61
CA ALA A 115 -0.85 -13.39 -0.34
C ALA A 115 -1.67 -13.62 -1.62
N ILE A 116 -1.33 -12.92 -2.71
CA ILE A 116 -1.98 -13.12 -4.01
C ILE A 116 -1.74 -14.53 -4.56
N LYS A 117 -0.49 -15.03 -4.54
CA LYS A 117 -0.21 -16.42 -4.94
C LYS A 117 -1.06 -17.43 -4.17
N GLY A 118 -1.10 -17.29 -2.84
CA GLY A 118 -1.87 -18.16 -1.97
C GLY A 118 -3.38 -18.12 -2.26
N ALA A 119 -3.93 -16.93 -2.47
CA ALA A 119 -5.34 -16.77 -2.73
C ALA A 119 -5.77 -17.26 -4.12
N LEU A 120 -4.96 -17.02 -5.17
CA LEU A 120 -5.24 -17.54 -6.51
C LEU A 120 -5.15 -19.06 -6.54
N LYS A 121 -4.16 -19.65 -5.83
CA LYS A 121 -4.07 -21.10 -5.64
C LYS A 121 -5.27 -21.66 -4.87
N GLY A 122 -5.69 -21.00 -3.79
CA GLY A 122 -6.88 -21.38 -3.04
C GLY A 122 -8.15 -21.29 -3.89
N TYR A 123 -8.27 -20.24 -4.70
CA TYR A 123 -9.37 -20.08 -5.64
C TYR A 123 -9.40 -21.22 -6.66
N TYR A 124 -8.25 -21.56 -7.26
CA TYR A 124 -8.13 -22.69 -8.17
C TYR A 124 -8.65 -23.99 -7.55
N TYR A 125 -8.23 -24.33 -6.33
CA TYR A 125 -8.71 -25.55 -5.64
C TYR A 125 -10.18 -25.49 -5.20
N SER A 126 -10.72 -24.29 -4.98
CA SER A 126 -12.15 -24.12 -4.66
C SER A 126 -13.06 -24.23 -5.89
N THR A 127 -12.49 -24.22 -7.10
CA THR A 127 -13.26 -24.29 -8.35
C THR A 127 -13.09 -25.66 -9.00
N GLU A 128 -14.18 -26.43 -9.13
CA GLU A 128 -14.17 -27.74 -9.80
C GLU A 128 -13.82 -27.67 -11.30
N TYR A 129 -13.77 -26.46 -11.89
CA TYR A 129 -13.66 -26.27 -13.32
C TYR A 129 -12.80 -25.07 -13.71
N ILE A 130 -11.65 -25.32 -14.35
CA ILE A 130 -10.71 -24.28 -14.80
C ILE A 130 -11.34 -23.27 -15.78
N HIS A 131 -12.37 -23.67 -16.53
CA HIS A 131 -13.08 -22.80 -17.47
C HIS A 131 -13.87 -21.68 -16.77
N ARG A 132 -14.19 -21.84 -15.48
CA ARG A 132 -14.86 -20.81 -14.66
C ARG A 132 -13.93 -19.72 -14.15
N ILE A 133 -12.61 -19.88 -14.33
CA ILE A 133 -11.62 -18.87 -14.01
C ILE A 133 -11.65 -17.78 -15.08
N THR A 134 -12.17 -16.61 -14.72
CA THR A 134 -12.29 -15.42 -15.57
C THR A 134 -11.34 -14.30 -15.11
N LYS A 135 -11.03 -13.37 -16.02
CA LYS A 135 -10.22 -12.17 -15.73
C LYS A 135 -10.82 -11.36 -14.57
N ASP A 136 -12.13 -11.16 -14.59
CA ASP A 136 -12.85 -10.40 -13.56
C ASP A 136 -12.74 -11.05 -12.17
N LYS A 137 -12.80 -12.39 -12.09
CA LYS A 137 -12.66 -13.09 -10.81
C LYS A 137 -11.26 -12.93 -10.24
N ILE A 138 -10.23 -13.07 -11.07
CA ILE A 138 -8.83 -12.84 -10.66
C ILE A 138 -8.67 -11.38 -10.18
N CYS A 139 -9.15 -10.42 -10.98
CA CYS A 139 -9.06 -9.00 -10.66
C CYS A 139 -9.70 -8.70 -9.30
N ASN A 140 -10.93 -9.17 -9.08
CA ASN A 140 -11.65 -8.95 -7.83
C ASN A 140 -10.94 -9.57 -6.62
N ILE A 141 -10.43 -10.80 -6.75
CA ILE A 141 -9.65 -11.45 -5.68
C ILE A 141 -8.44 -10.59 -5.30
N ILE A 142 -7.68 -10.13 -6.29
CA ILE A 142 -6.47 -9.34 -6.06
C ILE A 142 -6.83 -8.00 -5.41
N VAL A 143 -7.79 -7.27 -5.97
CA VAL A 143 -8.25 -6.00 -5.42
C VAL A 143 -8.70 -6.15 -3.97
N SER A 144 -9.52 -7.15 -3.66
CA SER A 144 -10.00 -7.39 -2.29
C SER A 144 -8.86 -7.64 -1.31
N ILE A 145 -7.86 -8.43 -1.68
CA ILE A 145 -6.71 -8.73 -0.81
C ILE A 145 -5.84 -7.50 -0.62
N ILE A 146 -5.50 -6.81 -1.71
CA ILE A 146 -4.61 -5.65 -1.63
C ILE A 146 -5.26 -4.50 -0.88
N PHE A 147 -6.55 -4.24 -1.09
CA PHE A 147 -7.24 -3.18 -0.35
C PHE A 147 -7.43 -3.56 1.11
N SER A 148 -7.65 -4.85 1.41
CA SER A 148 -7.63 -5.35 2.78
C SER A 148 -6.27 -5.13 3.45
N MET A 149 -5.17 -5.39 2.75
CA MET A 149 -3.83 -5.24 3.33
C MET A 149 -3.40 -3.78 3.48
N PHE A 150 -3.68 -2.93 2.49
CA PHE A 150 -3.09 -1.59 2.38
C PHE A 150 -4.05 -0.44 2.64
N GLY A 151 -5.36 -0.65 2.46
CA GLY A 151 -6.39 0.38 2.64
C GLY A 151 -6.99 0.40 4.03
N THR A 152 -7.90 1.36 4.22
CA THR A 152 -8.70 1.51 5.45
C THR A 152 -9.69 0.38 5.59
N GLN A 153 -9.76 -0.24 6.77
CA GLN A 153 -10.87 -1.10 7.14
C GLN A 153 -11.59 -0.54 8.35
N ASP A 154 -12.89 -0.81 8.45
CA ASP A 154 -13.71 -0.44 9.61
C ASP A 154 -13.19 -1.07 10.92
N SER A 155 -12.57 -2.25 10.82
CA SER A 155 -12.15 -3.05 11.98
C SER A 155 -10.66 -2.93 12.33
N TYR A 156 -9.79 -2.71 11.34
CA TYR A 156 -8.33 -2.68 11.54
C TYR A 156 -7.63 -1.73 10.56
N PRO A 157 -6.67 -0.91 11.02
CA PRO A 157 -5.93 -0.03 10.12
C PRO A 157 -5.03 -0.82 9.17
N GLY A 158 -5.06 -0.45 7.89
CA GLY A 158 -4.23 -1.02 6.85
C GLY A 158 -2.75 -0.72 7.05
N ILE A 159 -1.90 -1.30 6.19
CA ILE A 159 -0.45 -1.04 6.19
C ILE A 159 -0.17 0.46 6.02
N PHE A 160 -0.87 1.14 5.10
CA PHE A 160 -0.64 2.58 4.88
C PHE A 160 -1.14 3.44 6.02
N ASP A 161 -2.30 3.14 6.62
CA ASP A 161 -2.80 3.85 7.81
C ASP A 161 -1.77 3.79 8.95
N LYS A 162 -1.17 2.62 9.17
CA LYS A 162 -0.19 2.39 10.25
C LYS A 162 1.09 3.22 10.11
N ILE A 163 1.42 3.67 8.91
CA ILE A 163 2.62 4.46 8.62
C ILE A 163 2.33 5.92 8.27
N SER A 164 1.06 6.30 8.18
CA SER A 164 0.61 7.64 7.80
C SER A 164 0.35 8.47 9.04
N TYR A 165 0.98 9.64 9.14
CA TYR A 165 0.90 10.51 10.30
C TYR A 165 0.47 11.92 9.90
N MET A 166 -0.50 12.46 10.61
CA MET A 166 -1.04 13.80 10.41
C MET A 166 -0.86 14.63 11.67
N LYS A 167 -0.74 15.94 11.52
CA LYS A 167 -0.51 16.85 12.65
C LYS A 167 -1.84 17.17 13.34
N CYS A 168 -1.99 16.72 14.59
CA CYS A 168 -3.17 17.06 15.37
C CYS A 168 -3.27 18.57 15.63
N PHE A 169 -4.43 19.15 15.35
CA PHE A 169 -4.72 20.55 15.59
C PHE A 169 -4.61 20.93 17.08
N MET A 170 -4.99 20.05 18.01
CA MET A 170 -4.98 20.35 19.44
C MET A 170 -3.58 20.22 20.06
N CYS A 171 -3.00 19.02 20.06
CA CYS A 171 -1.73 18.77 20.73
C CYS A 171 -0.49 19.12 19.86
N LYS A 172 -0.70 19.49 18.59
CA LYS A 172 0.36 19.83 17.60
C LYS A 172 1.36 18.71 17.31
N LYS A 173 1.11 17.48 17.79
CA LYS A 173 1.92 16.28 17.55
C LYS A 173 1.43 15.50 16.32
N TYR A 174 2.34 14.78 15.66
CA TYR A 174 2.02 13.85 14.60
C TYR A 174 1.44 12.56 15.16
N LYS A 175 0.29 12.12 14.64
CA LYS A 175 -0.42 10.92 15.04
C LYS A 175 -0.98 10.21 13.80
N ASN A 176 -1.08 8.89 13.88
CA ASN A 176 -1.61 8.04 12.80
C ASN A 176 -3.11 7.72 12.93
N GLU A 177 -3.73 8.16 14.03
CA GLU A 177 -5.17 8.01 14.29
C GLU A 177 -5.78 9.40 14.48
N VAL A 178 -6.18 10.00 13.36
CA VAL A 178 -6.68 11.38 13.29
C VAL A 178 -8.04 11.39 12.58
N VAL A 179 -8.95 12.20 13.10
CA VAL A 179 -10.31 12.37 12.56
C VAL A 179 -10.55 13.85 12.26
N THR A 180 -11.35 14.11 11.23
CA THR A 180 -11.78 15.47 10.89
C THR A 180 -13.01 15.84 11.72
N ILE A 181 -12.89 16.86 12.57
CA ILE A 181 -13.93 17.35 13.48
C ILE A 181 -14.02 18.89 13.35
N GLY A 182 -15.17 19.46 13.67
CA GLY A 182 -15.34 20.90 13.78
C GLY A 182 -15.73 21.58 12.46
N PRO A 183 -16.19 22.84 12.53
CA PRO A 183 -16.78 23.56 11.41
C PRO A 183 -15.78 23.91 10.30
N GLN A 184 -14.48 23.86 10.58
CA GLN A 184 -13.40 24.15 9.62
C GLN A 184 -12.67 22.89 9.15
N GLY A 185 -13.13 21.69 9.53
CA GLY A 185 -12.48 20.43 9.19
C GLY A 185 -11.15 20.23 9.92
N GLU A 186 -11.12 20.55 11.22
CA GLU A 186 -9.92 20.44 12.05
C GLU A 186 -9.55 18.97 12.26
N GLU A 187 -8.28 18.65 12.08
CA GLU A 187 -7.78 17.28 12.23
C GLU A 187 -7.33 17.01 13.67
N ILE A 188 -8.07 16.18 14.40
CA ILE A 188 -7.86 15.93 15.83
C ILE A 188 -7.52 14.46 16.05
N CYS A 189 -6.47 14.18 16.82
CA CYS A 189 -6.11 12.79 17.13
C CYS A 189 -7.09 12.17 18.13
N LEU A 190 -7.30 10.86 18.05
CA LEU A 190 -8.26 10.14 18.90
C LEU A 190 -8.00 10.33 20.40
N GLU A 191 -6.74 10.48 20.82
CA GLU A 191 -6.38 10.79 22.21
C GLU A 191 -6.96 12.13 22.68
N CYS A 192 -6.82 13.18 21.86
CA CYS A 192 -7.37 14.50 22.17
C CYS A 192 -8.91 14.46 22.11
N CYS A 193 -9.51 13.71 21.18
CA CYS A 193 -10.96 13.56 21.12
C CYS A 193 -11.51 12.97 22.44
N LYS A 194 -10.85 11.94 22.99
CA LYS A 194 -11.26 11.28 24.24
C LYS A 194 -11.14 12.16 25.49
N GLN A 195 -10.32 13.21 25.45
CA GLN A 195 -10.15 14.15 26.57
C GLN A 195 -11.23 15.25 26.60
N HIS A 196 -12.01 15.38 25.53
CA HIS A 196 -13.06 16.39 25.36
C HIS A 196 -14.47 15.82 25.28
N VAL A 197 -14.66 14.54 25.62
CA VAL A 197 -15.95 13.87 25.81
C VAL A 197 -16.17 13.60 27.29
#